data_AF-A0A0F3N252-F1
#
_entry.id   AF-A0A0F3N252-F1
#
_cell.length_a   1.000
_cell.length_b   1.000
_cell.length_c   1.000
_cell.angle_alpha   90.00
_cell.angle_beta   90.00
_cell.angle_gamma   90.00
#
_symmetry.space_group_name_H-M   'P 1'
#
loop_
_entity.id
_entity.type
_entity.pdbx_description
1 polymer ?
#
loop_
_entity_poly.entity_id
_entity_poly.type
_entity_poly.pdbx_seq_one_letter_code
_entity_poly.pdbx_strand_id
1 'polypeptide(L)'
;MYFINYTVSLNAGTAPAATTSTRKMTGLVNTTSYLPYNLYSNAGRTQNWGNQSSDWVIGTGLDQTLTIYSKILQGANVPSDTYNDTITVTVAC
;
A
#
# COMPACT_ATOMS: atom_id res chain seq x y z
N MET A 1 -12.62 12.24 27.29
CA MET A 1 -12.07 12.12 25.93
C MET A 1 -12.24 10.67 25.51
N TYR A 2 -13.01 10.39 24.45
CA TYR A 2 -13.29 9.03 23.99
C TYR A 2 -12.30 8.66 22.88
N PHE A 3 -11.58 7.55 23.05
CA PHE A 3 -10.75 6.96 22.01
C PHE A 3 -11.64 6.02 21.18
N ILE A 4 -11.71 6.25 19.87
CA ILE A 4 -12.41 5.35 18.93
C ILE A 4 -11.34 4.79 18.02
N ASN A 5 -11.19 3.48 17.99
CA ASN A 5 -10.25 2.85 17.06
C ASN A 5 -10.82 2.93 15.65
N TYR A 6 -9.92 2.95 14.68
CA TYR A 6 -10.28 2.92 13.28
C TYR A 6 -9.27 2.08 12.50
N THR A 7 -9.69 1.65 11.32
CA THR A 7 -8.86 0.98 10.34
C THR A 7 -8.45 1.94 9.25
N VAL A 8 -7.24 1.74 8.73
CA VAL A 8 -6.81 2.32 7.46
C VAL A 8 -6.30 1.19 6.59
N SER A 9 -7.10 0.81 5.59
CA SER A 9 -6.78 -0.29 4.67
C SER A 9 -6.38 0.25 3.30
N LEU A 10 -5.45 -0.47 2.65
CA LEU A 10 -4.96 -0.16 1.32
C LEU A 10 -5.29 -1.34 0.41
N ASN A 11 -5.96 -1.09 -0.71
CA ASN A 11 -6.26 -2.14 -1.69
C ASN A 11 -4.99 -2.63 -2.42
N ALA A 12 -5.14 -3.57 -3.35
CA ALA A 12 -4.04 -4.17 -4.10
C ALA A 12 -3.59 -3.35 -5.32
N GLY A 13 -4.21 -2.20 -5.60
CA GLY A 13 -4.06 -1.50 -6.87
C GLY A 13 -4.97 -2.02 -7.97
N THR A 14 -4.73 -1.58 -9.20
CA THR A 14 -5.57 -1.91 -10.37
C THR A 14 -4.98 -2.98 -11.28
N ALA A 15 -3.71 -3.32 -11.10
CA ALA A 15 -3.01 -4.26 -11.96
C ALA A 15 -3.54 -5.71 -11.80
N PRO A 16 -3.59 -6.51 -12.88
CA PRO A 16 -4.02 -7.90 -12.82
C PRO A 16 -3.21 -8.77 -11.85
N ALA A 17 -3.93 -9.57 -11.07
CA ALA A 17 -3.37 -10.48 -10.08
C ALA A 17 -2.40 -9.80 -9.08
N ALA A 18 -2.57 -8.50 -8.84
CA ALA A 18 -1.91 -7.82 -7.72
C ALA A 18 -2.59 -8.21 -6.40
N THR A 19 -1.80 -8.23 -5.32
CA THR A 19 -2.30 -8.48 -3.96
C THR A 19 -1.80 -7.37 -3.03
N THR A 20 -2.36 -7.27 -1.83
CA THR A 20 -1.84 -6.34 -0.81
C THR A 20 -0.43 -6.73 -0.35
N SER A 21 -0.06 -8.01 -0.46
CA SER A 21 1.28 -8.52 -0.22
C SER A 21 2.25 -8.33 -1.38
N THR A 22 1.78 -8.03 -2.60
CA THR A 22 2.60 -7.75 -3.78
C THR A 22 1.77 -6.96 -4.78
N ARG A 23 1.92 -5.64 -4.73
CA ARG A 23 1.25 -4.72 -5.66
C ARG A 23 2.07 -4.60 -6.94
N LYS A 24 1.46 -4.09 -8.00
CA LYS A 24 2.12 -3.95 -9.30
C LYS A 24 1.75 -2.62 -9.93
N MET A 25 2.76 -1.87 -10.34
CA MET A 25 2.56 -0.74 -11.24
C MET A 25 2.56 -1.24 -12.68
N THR A 26 1.71 -0.68 -13.53
CA THR A 26 1.58 -1.03 -14.95
C THR A 26 2.33 -0.03 -15.81
N GLY A 27 3.05 -0.50 -16.83
CA GLY A 27 3.71 0.37 -17.81
C GLY A 27 2.70 1.18 -18.62
N LEU A 28 2.98 2.47 -18.85
CA LEU A 28 2.10 3.32 -19.65
C LEU A 28 2.14 2.99 -21.14
N VAL A 29 3.32 2.63 -21.66
CA VAL A 29 3.52 2.27 -23.07
C VAL A 29 3.39 0.75 -23.25
N ASN A 30 4.10 -0.01 -22.42
CA ASN A 30 4.06 -1.47 -22.39
C ASN A 30 3.07 -1.93 -21.30
N THR A 31 1.77 -1.86 -21.61
CA THR A 31 0.66 -2.11 -20.67
C THR A 31 0.57 -3.55 -20.13
N THR A 32 1.41 -4.45 -20.62
CA THR A 32 1.57 -5.83 -20.13
C THR A 32 2.81 -6.02 -19.25
N SER A 33 3.62 -4.98 -19.09
CA SER A 33 4.77 -4.97 -18.17
C SER A 33 4.36 -4.46 -16.80
N TYR A 34 4.81 -5.16 -15.76
CA TYR A 34 4.42 -4.87 -14.39
C TYR A 34 5.63 -4.73 -13.47
N LEU A 35 5.76 -3.59 -12.81
CA LEU A 35 6.80 -3.32 -11.82
C LEU A 35 6.26 -3.66 -10.41
N PRO A 36 6.73 -4.74 -9.77
CA PRO A 36 6.21 -5.17 -8.49
C PRO A 36 6.76 -4.33 -7.33
N TYR A 37 5.89 -4.01 -6.37
CA TYR A 37 6.24 -3.20 -5.21
C TYR A 37 5.41 -3.56 -3.97
N ASN A 38 5.86 -3.06 -2.82
CA ASN A 38 5.21 -3.19 -1.53
C ASN A 38 5.06 -1.85 -0.84
N LEU A 39 4.06 -1.79 0.04
CA LEU A 39 3.79 -0.67 0.94
C LEU A 39 3.87 -1.18 2.37
N TYR A 40 4.46 -0.42 3.26
CA TYR A 40 4.80 -0.81 4.63
C TYR A 40 4.39 0.29 5.61
N SER A 41 4.01 -0.11 6.82
CA SER A 41 3.64 0.81 7.90
C SER A 41 4.83 1.31 8.72
N ASN A 42 6.01 0.71 8.51
CA ASN A 42 7.22 1.03 9.27
C ASN A 42 8.41 1.37 8.36
N ALA A 43 9.29 2.25 8.86
CA ALA A 43 10.45 2.73 8.11
C ALA A 43 11.42 1.61 7.69
N GLY A 44 11.51 0.56 8.49
CA GLY A 44 12.31 -0.64 8.18
C GLY A 44 11.78 -1.48 7.02
N ARG A 45 10.54 -1.21 6.55
CA ARG A 45 9.87 -1.95 5.48
C ARG A 45 9.80 -3.46 5.77
N THR A 46 9.44 -3.80 7.01
CA THR A 46 9.32 -5.18 7.48
C THR A 46 7.88 -5.58 7.77
N GLN A 47 7.01 -4.61 8.02
CA GLN A 47 5.58 -4.80 8.22
C GLN A 47 4.83 -4.28 7.00
N ASN A 48 4.36 -5.20 6.13
CA ASN A 48 3.48 -4.82 5.02
C ASN A 48 2.29 -4.05 5.59
N TRP A 49 1.84 -3.01 4.88
CA TRP A 49 0.74 -2.19 5.31
C TRP A 49 -0.46 -3.05 5.74
N GLY A 50 -0.76 -2.94 7.03
CA GLY A 50 -1.65 -3.85 7.73
C GLY A 50 -3.09 -3.68 7.28
N ASN A 51 -3.65 -4.75 6.72
CA ASN A 51 -5.07 -5.09 6.87
C ASN A 51 -5.23 -6.08 8.04
N GLN A 52 -4.39 -5.97 9.06
CA GLN A 52 -4.24 -6.95 10.12
C GLN A 52 -5.02 -6.44 11.35
N SER A 53 -6.23 -6.97 11.52
CA SER A 53 -7.26 -6.60 12.52
C SER A 53 -8.10 -5.35 12.22
N SER A 54 -9.32 -5.35 12.78
CA SER A 54 -10.36 -4.33 12.61
C SER A 54 -10.06 -3.00 13.33
N ASP A 55 -8.92 -2.85 14.01
CA ASP A 55 -8.73 -1.72 14.94
C ASP A 55 -7.26 -1.37 15.18
N TRP A 56 -6.40 -1.51 14.17
CA TRP A 56 -4.95 -1.37 14.38
C TRP A 56 -4.49 0.08 14.56
N VAL A 57 -5.35 1.08 14.35
CA VAL A 57 -5.06 2.49 14.64
C VAL A 57 -5.93 2.99 15.78
N ILE A 58 -5.30 3.47 16.84
CA ILE A 58 -5.99 4.04 18.01
C ILE A 58 -6.31 5.50 17.73
N GLY A 59 -7.59 5.85 17.61
CA GLY A 59 -8.02 7.23 17.41
C GLY A 59 -7.87 8.06 18.67
N THR A 60 -7.03 9.09 18.61
CA THR A 60 -6.69 9.94 19.77
C THR A 60 -7.57 11.17 19.95
N GLY A 61 -8.47 11.44 18.99
CA GLY A 61 -9.24 12.68 18.95
C GLY A 61 -8.43 13.91 18.53
N LEU A 62 -7.19 13.71 18.05
CA LEU A 62 -6.30 14.71 17.47
C LEU A 62 -5.88 14.28 16.06
N ASP A 63 -5.20 15.16 15.33
CA ASP A 63 -4.61 14.83 14.03
C ASP A 63 -3.56 13.72 14.18
N GLN A 64 -3.68 12.70 13.34
CA GLN A 64 -2.78 11.54 13.33
C GLN A 64 -2.18 11.34 11.95
N THR A 65 -0.85 11.42 11.88
CA THR A 65 -0.11 11.17 10.64
C THR A 65 0.27 9.69 10.55
N LEU A 66 -0.15 9.01 9.50
CA LEU A 66 0.26 7.64 9.18
C LEU A 66 1.15 7.65 7.94
N THR A 67 2.40 7.22 8.08
CA THR A 67 3.38 7.25 6.97
C THR A 67 3.43 5.91 6.25
N ILE A 68 3.19 5.93 4.94
CA ILE A 68 3.35 4.77 4.07
C ILE A 68 4.78 4.75 3.51
N TYR A 69 5.49 3.65 3.72
CA TYR A 69 6.82 3.43 3.17
C TYR A 69 6.73 2.48 1.97
N SER A 70 7.22 2.89 0.80
CA SER A 70 7.22 2.05 -0.39
C SER A 70 8.58 1.36 -0.61
N LYS A 71 8.55 0.24 -1.34
CA LYS A 71 9.74 -0.50 -1.81
C LYS A 71 9.45 -1.19 -3.12
N ILE A 72 10.34 -1.03 -4.11
CA ILE A 72 10.38 -1.92 -5.27
C ILE A 72 10.99 -3.26 -4.85
N LEU A 73 10.39 -4.35 -5.31
CA LEU A 73 10.89 -5.69 -5.00
C LEU A 73 12.24 -5.95 -5.68
N GLN A 74 13.13 -6.63 -4.96
CA GLN A 74 14.46 -6.97 -5.49
C GLN A 74 14.33 -7.87 -6.72
N GLY A 75 15.16 -7.64 -7.73
CA GLY A 75 15.14 -8.43 -8.96
C GLY A 75 14.03 -8.04 -9.95
N ALA A 76 13.31 -6.94 -9.70
CA ALA A 76 12.41 -6.35 -10.69
C ALA A 76 13.21 -5.90 -11.93
N ASN A 77 13.23 -6.75 -12.96
CA ASN A 77 13.82 -6.47 -14.25
C ASN A 77 12.70 -6.34 -15.28
N VAL A 78 12.31 -5.10 -15.56
CA VAL A 78 11.23 -4.75 -16.49
C VAL A 78 11.74 -3.75 -17.53
N PRO A 79 11.13 -3.67 -18.72
CA PRO A 79 11.50 -2.68 -19.73
C PRO A 79 11.50 -1.24 -19.20
N SER A 80 12.22 -0.34 -19.86
CA SER A 80 12.12 1.08 -19.54
C SER A 80 10.72 1.59 -19.91
N ASP A 81 10.01 2.13 -18.92
CA ASP A 81 8.68 2.72 -19.07
C ASP A 81 8.40 3.62 -17.85
N THR A 82 7.33 4.42 -17.93
CA THR A 82 6.70 5.00 -16.75
C THR A 82 5.71 3.98 -16.19
N TYR A 83 5.86 3.66 -14.91
CA TYR A 83 5.02 2.68 -14.23
C TYR A 83 4.08 3.39 -13.25
N ASN A 84 2.77 3.17 -13.37
CA ASN A 84 1.76 3.75 -12.49
C ASN A 84 0.90 2.70 -11.78
N ASP A 85 0.37 3.07 -10.62
CA ASP A 85 -0.68 2.31 -9.92
C ASP A 85 -1.54 3.29 -9.13
N THR A 86 -2.79 2.92 -8.89
CA THR A 86 -3.74 3.71 -8.10
C THR A 86 -4.17 2.91 -6.89
N ILE A 87 -3.81 3.40 -5.71
CA ILE A 87 -4.15 2.77 -4.43
C ILE A 87 -5.30 3.50 -3.76
N THR A 88 -6.37 2.75 -3.51
CA THR A 88 -7.51 3.25 -2.73
C THR A 88 -7.24 3.02 -1.25
N VAL A 89 -7.37 4.10 -0.48
CA VAL A 89 -7.31 4.08 0.98
C VAL A 89 -8.74 4.10 1.53
N THR A 90 -9.07 3.13 2.38
CA THR A 90 -10.37 3.08 3.06
C THR A 90 -10.16 3.26 4.56
N VAL A 91 -10.88 4.22 5.13
CA VAL A 91 -10.93 4.47 6.58
C VAL A 91 -12.30 4.04 7.10
N ALA A 92 -12.32 3.19 8.13
CA ALA A 92 -13.55 2.70 8.76
C ALA A 92 -13.38 2.58 10.28
N CYS A 93 -14.47 2.74 11.01
CA CYS A 93 -14.57 2.63 12.47
C CYS A 93 -15.35 1.39 12.89
#